data_AF-A0A7K1G1A0-F1
#
_entry.id   AF-A0A7K1G1A0-F1
#
_cell.length_a   1.000
_cell.length_b   1.000
_cell.length_c   1.000
_cell.angle_alpha   90.00
_cell.angle_beta   90.00
_cell.angle_gamma   90.00
#
_symmetry.space_group_name_H-M   'P 1'
#
loop_
_entity.id
_entity.type
_entity.pdbx_description
1 polymer ?
#
loop_
_entity_poly.entity_id
_entity_poly.type
_entity_poly.pdbx_seq_one_letter_code
_entity_poly.pdbx_strand_id
1 'polypeptide(L)'
;MKIKAIHLTFLLLLTTLTIFGQPKIIGEWYTPVRNKFLKIIIKNDSIILTKQKFDLSEKSNYPYEGLFKIETKLFDNNTFSYVVSETKFVDKSDLHGDKSEVTGKQISYKILTFKSDSINKKLAMAIYSLDSNFTSKDIAEQFLNEVQTNFIGIGLYDNLGVEMETKKKNINLMQLNDVKKYLQEIILFDNANRDKIQKKYKLNYVYKESIIREILSKIGYNSFYNGRDLEVIFEKYSTDSEIKKLLNQISKSNE
;
A
#
# COMPACT_ATOMS: atom_id res chain seq x y z
N MET A 1 11.36 -44.93 -29.65
CA MET A 1 11.80 -43.53 -29.81
C MET A 1 10.68 -42.49 -29.63
N LYS A 2 9.43 -42.74 -30.08
CA LYS A 2 8.32 -41.75 -30.03
C LYS A 2 7.85 -41.31 -28.63
N ILE A 3 7.86 -42.20 -27.63
CA ILE A 3 7.37 -41.89 -26.27
C ILE A 3 8.28 -40.90 -25.53
N LYS A 4 9.59 -40.92 -25.76
CA LYS A 4 10.56 -40.01 -25.12
C LYS A 4 10.42 -38.57 -25.64
N ALA A 5 10.10 -38.39 -26.93
CA ALA A 5 9.87 -37.07 -27.51
C ALA A 5 8.60 -36.39 -26.96
N ILE A 6 7.53 -37.16 -26.74
CA ILE A 6 6.27 -36.65 -26.18
C ILE A 6 6.48 -36.17 -24.73
N HIS A 7 7.21 -36.94 -23.90
CA HIS A 7 7.52 -36.54 -22.52
C HIS A 7 8.38 -35.28 -22.46
N LEU A 8 9.40 -35.18 -23.32
CA LEU A 8 10.27 -33.99 -23.37
C LEU A 8 9.49 -32.74 -23.80
N THR A 9 8.58 -32.87 -24.77
CA THR A 9 7.74 -31.77 -25.25
C THR A 9 6.73 -31.34 -24.18
N PHE A 10 6.14 -32.29 -23.45
CA PHE A 10 5.21 -32.00 -22.35
C PHE A 10 5.90 -31.34 -21.15
N LEU A 11 7.13 -31.79 -20.81
CA LEU A 11 7.95 -31.14 -19.79
C LEU A 11 8.33 -29.70 -20.20
N LEU A 12 8.69 -29.49 -21.47
CA LEU A 12 9.01 -28.16 -22.00
C LEU A 12 7.77 -27.24 -22.01
N LEU A 13 6.58 -27.79 -22.26
CA LEU A 13 5.32 -27.05 -22.18
C LEU A 13 5.00 -26.65 -20.73
N LEU A 14 5.21 -27.57 -19.78
CA LEU A 14 5.02 -27.31 -18.34
C LEU A 14 6.00 -26.26 -17.81
N THR A 15 7.26 -26.30 -18.22
CA THR A 15 8.26 -25.28 -17.80
C THR A 15 8.04 -23.92 -18.45
N THR A 16 7.56 -23.87 -19.71
CA THR A 16 7.17 -22.60 -20.32
C THR A 16 5.93 -22.02 -19.66
N LEU A 17 4.92 -22.84 -19.33
CA LEU A 17 3.73 -22.41 -18.59
C LEU A 17 4.05 -21.89 -17.18
N THR A 18 5.03 -22.46 -16.46
CA THR A 18 5.43 -21.95 -15.13
C THR A 18 6.19 -20.62 -15.22
N ILE A 19 6.94 -20.38 -16.30
CA ILE A 19 7.60 -19.08 -16.56
C ILE A 19 6.57 -17.97 -16.85
N PHE A 20 5.46 -18.30 -17.55
CA PHE A 20 4.36 -17.36 -17.77
C PHE A 20 3.39 -17.22 -16.58
N GLY A 21 3.50 -18.10 -15.58
CA GLY A 21 2.68 -18.09 -14.37
C GLY A 21 3.17 -17.18 -13.25
N GLN A 22 4.30 -16.49 -13.41
CA GLN A 22 4.76 -15.53 -12.40
C GLN A 22 3.81 -14.32 -12.37
N PRO A 23 3.26 -13.95 -11.20
CA PRO A 23 2.36 -12.81 -11.10
C PRO A 23 3.10 -11.54 -11.58
N LYS A 24 2.61 -10.94 -12.66
CA LYS A 24 3.20 -9.68 -13.17
C LYS A 24 2.80 -8.55 -12.23
N ILE A 25 3.77 -8.08 -11.45
CA ILE A 25 3.63 -6.89 -10.60
C ILE A 25 3.72 -5.57 -11.40
N ILE A 26 4.30 -5.61 -12.60
CA ILE A 26 4.37 -4.46 -13.51
C ILE A 26 2.95 -4.04 -13.89
N GLY A 27 2.65 -2.75 -13.72
CA GLY A 27 1.32 -2.22 -13.96
C GLY A 27 1.00 -1.01 -13.11
N GLU A 28 -0.27 -0.63 -13.14
CA GLU A 28 -0.82 0.47 -12.34
C GLU A 28 -1.59 -0.09 -11.16
N TRP A 29 -1.26 0.41 -9.99
CA TRP A 29 -1.83 -0.01 -8.72
C TRP A 29 -2.30 1.21 -7.94
N TYR A 30 -3.35 1.01 -7.16
CA TYR A 30 -4.03 2.08 -6.46
C TYR A 30 -4.22 1.69 -5.01
N THR A 31 -3.83 2.57 -4.09
CA THR A 31 -4.29 2.46 -2.70
C THR A 31 -5.05 3.72 -2.34
N PRO A 32 -6.24 3.61 -1.74
CA PRO A 32 -6.91 4.78 -1.22
C PRO A 32 -6.13 5.35 -0.02
N VAL A 33 -6.00 6.67 0.00
CA VAL A 33 -5.42 7.47 1.08
C VAL A 33 -6.34 8.65 1.35
N ARG A 34 -6.80 8.86 2.59
CA ARG A 34 -7.74 9.92 3.01
C ARG A 34 -8.85 10.28 2.00
N ASN A 35 -8.60 11.14 1.01
CA ASN A 35 -9.61 11.60 0.02
C ASN A 35 -9.15 11.38 -1.44
N LYS A 36 -8.21 10.48 -1.71
CA LYS A 36 -7.59 10.28 -3.02
C LYS A 36 -6.93 8.91 -3.15
N PHE A 37 -6.51 8.54 -4.35
CA PHE A 37 -5.59 7.44 -4.56
C PHE A 37 -4.14 7.91 -4.47
N LEU A 38 -3.30 7.06 -3.88
CA LEU A 38 -1.90 6.96 -4.25
C LEU A 38 -1.82 5.95 -5.41
N LYS A 39 -1.57 6.44 -6.61
CA LYS A 39 -1.30 5.63 -7.80
C LYS A 39 0.18 5.27 -7.81
N ILE A 40 0.46 3.98 -7.92
CA ILE A 40 1.79 3.37 -7.99
C ILE A 40 1.91 2.75 -9.38
N ILE A 41 2.85 3.23 -10.19
CA ILE A 41 3.16 2.65 -11.50
C ILE A 41 4.48 1.91 -11.38
N ILE A 42 4.43 0.59 -11.51
CA ILE A 42 5.62 -0.27 -11.47
C ILE A 42 6.02 -0.58 -12.91
N LYS A 43 7.19 -0.12 -13.32
CA LYS A 43 7.80 -0.40 -14.63
C LYS A 43 8.99 -1.35 -14.46
N ASN A 44 9.63 -1.70 -15.58
CA ASN A 44 10.81 -2.56 -15.57
C ASN A 44 12.00 -1.95 -14.80
N ASP A 45 12.16 -0.65 -14.81
CA ASP A 45 13.36 0.06 -14.32
C ASP A 45 13.05 1.14 -13.29
N SER A 46 11.76 1.38 -13.01
CA SER A 46 11.31 2.51 -12.21
C SER A 46 9.98 2.23 -11.51
N ILE A 47 9.77 2.91 -10.40
CA ILE A 47 8.49 2.97 -9.69
C ILE A 47 8.10 4.44 -9.57
N ILE A 48 6.86 4.76 -9.96
CA ILE A 48 6.34 6.12 -9.94
C ILE A 48 5.19 6.20 -8.96
N LEU A 49 5.25 7.14 -8.03
CA LEU A 49 4.19 7.43 -7.07
C LEU A 49 3.53 8.76 -7.42
N THR A 50 2.22 8.74 -7.66
CA THR A 50 1.44 9.95 -7.95
C THR A 50 0.15 9.97 -7.14
N LYS A 51 -0.39 11.16 -6.89
CA LYS A 51 -1.70 11.33 -6.24
C LYS A 51 -2.77 11.59 -7.29
N GLN A 52 -3.90 10.88 -7.20
CA GLN A 52 -5.01 10.97 -8.15
C GLN A 52 -6.35 11.00 -7.41
N LYS A 53 -7.36 11.68 -7.94
CA LYS A 53 -8.70 11.68 -7.35
C LYS A 53 -9.36 10.29 -7.46
N PHE A 54 -10.37 10.03 -6.63
CA PHE A 54 -11.09 8.75 -6.63
C PHE A 54 -11.89 8.49 -7.91
N ASP A 55 -12.30 9.55 -8.62
CA ASP A 55 -12.97 9.46 -9.93
C ASP A 55 -12.00 9.16 -11.10
N LEU A 56 -10.72 8.93 -10.78
CA LEU A 56 -9.63 8.72 -11.73
C LEU A 56 -9.45 9.88 -12.74
N SER A 57 -10.06 11.05 -12.52
CA SER A 57 -9.79 12.24 -13.32
C SER A 57 -8.34 12.73 -13.13
N GLU A 58 -7.84 13.49 -14.12
CA GLU A 58 -6.42 13.88 -14.22
C GLU A 58 -5.83 14.58 -12.99
N LYS A 59 -4.48 14.57 -12.94
CA LYS A 59 -3.58 14.96 -11.85
C LYS A 59 -4.20 16.01 -10.93
N SER A 60 -4.33 15.67 -9.64
CA SER A 60 -4.57 16.71 -8.63
C SER A 60 -3.40 17.71 -8.67
N ASN A 61 -3.66 19.02 -8.53
CA ASN A 61 -2.67 20.10 -8.46
C ASN A 61 -1.68 19.99 -7.27
N TYR A 62 -1.52 18.82 -6.65
CA TYR A 62 -0.66 18.58 -5.50
C TYR A 62 0.67 17.92 -5.90
N PRO A 63 1.81 18.42 -5.41
CA PRO A 63 3.15 18.17 -5.96
C PRO A 63 3.80 16.82 -5.59
N TYR A 64 3.05 15.78 -5.19
CA TYR A 64 3.68 14.51 -4.85
C TYR A 64 3.85 13.62 -6.09
N GLU A 65 4.97 13.83 -6.79
CA GLU A 65 5.47 12.97 -7.87
C GLU A 65 6.81 12.38 -7.42
N GLY A 66 6.79 11.15 -6.91
CA GLY A 66 7.98 10.42 -6.54
C GLY A 66 8.43 9.54 -7.70
N LEU A 67 9.56 9.86 -8.32
CA LEU A 67 10.18 9.00 -9.33
C LEU A 67 11.33 8.23 -8.68
N PHE A 68 11.17 6.92 -8.61
CA PHE A 68 12.15 6.00 -8.04
C PHE A 68 12.77 5.16 -9.15
N LYS A 69 14.09 5.15 -9.26
CA LYS A 69 14.80 4.22 -10.15
C LYS A 69 15.04 2.91 -9.41
N ILE A 70 14.77 1.78 -10.04
CA ILE A 70 15.04 0.46 -9.47
C ILE A 70 16.54 0.15 -9.62
N GLU A 71 17.21 -0.08 -8.50
CA GLU A 71 18.64 -0.42 -8.45
C GLU A 71 18.87 -1.92 -8.27
N THR A 72 17.98 -2.60 -7.54
CA THR A 72 18.01 -4.04 -7.29
C THR A 72 16.60 -4.62 -7.21
N LYS A 73 16.45 -5.85 -7.68
CA LYS A 73 15.21 -6.64 -7.62
C LYS A 73 15.50 -7.96 -6.90
N LEU A 74 14.68 -8.31 -5.92
CA LEU A 74 14.67 -9.61 -5.27
C LEU A 74 13.26 -10.18 -5.36
N PHE A 75 13.14 -11.43 -5.77
CA PHE A 75 11.87 -12.13 -5.82
C PHE A 75 11.97 -13.43 -5.02
N ASP A 76 11.11 -13.58 -4.02
CA ASP A 76 10.98 -14.79 -3.23
C ASP A 76 9.51 -15.05 -2.87
N ASN A 77 9.02 -16.28 -3.07
CA ASN A 77 7.72 -16.75 -2.56
C ASN A 77 6.58 -15.71 -2.58
N ASN A 78 6.21 -15.22 -3.78
CA ASN A 78 5.18 -14.19 -4.03
C ASN A 78 5.49 -12.78 -3.48
N THR A 79 6.72 -12.54 -3.07
CA THR A 79 7.21 -11.27 -2.55
C THR A 79 8.20 -10.66 -3.54
N PHE A 80 7.92 -9.44 -3.98
CA PHE A 80 8.75 -8.63 -4.85
C PHE A 80 9.34 -7.50 -4.01
N SER A 81 10.65 -7.52 -3.80
CA SER A 81 11.35 -6.47 -3.07
C SER A 81 12.29 -5.71 -4.00
N TYR A 82 12.27 -4.39 -3.88
CA TYR A 82 13.05 -3.48 -4.70
C TYR A 82 13.88 -2.57 -3.81
N VAL A 83 15.18 -2.47 -4.10
CA VAL A 83 15.96 -1.31 -3.69
C VAL A 83 15.78 -0.25 -4.77
N VAL A 84 15.34 0.93 -4.36
CA VAL A 84 15.11 2.04 -5.28
C VAL A 84 15.87 3.27 -4.85
N SER A 85 16.35 4.04 -5.83
CA SER A 85 16.99 5.33 -5.61
C SER A 85 16.04 6.48 -5.93
N GLU A 86 16.11 7.54 -5.12
CA GLU A 86 15.41 8.81 -5.31
C GLU A 86 16.47 9.92 -5.34
N THR A 87 16.51 10.67 -6.44
CA THR A 87 17.37 11.85 -6.53
C THR A 87 16.61 13.06 -6.00
N LYS A 88 17.15 13.69 -4.96
CA LYS A 88 16.65 14.95 -4.43
C LYS A 88 17.66 16.05 -4.76
N PHE A 89 17.14 17.17 -5.25
CA PHE A 89 17.90 18.39 -5.36
C PHE A 89 17.86 19.09 -4.01
N VAL A 90 19.05 19.36 -3.45
CA VAL A 90 19.17 20.06 -2.18
C VAL A 90 19.46 21.51 -2.50
N ASP A 91 18.55 22.38 -2.08
CA ASP A 91 18.75 23.82 -2.11
C ASP A 91 19.53 24.21 -0.85
N LYS A 92 20.57 25.04 -1.01
CA LYS A 92 21.17 25.75 0.13
C LYS A 92 20.23 26.88 0.51
N SER A 93 19.23 26.62 1.33
CA SER A 93 18.50 27.67 2.01
C SER A 93 19.22 28.03 3.32
N ASP A 94 20.37 28.68 3.23
CA ASP A 94 20.95 29.38 4.37
C ASP A 94 20.87 30.88 4.09
N LEU A 95 19.97 31.53 4.86
CA LEU A 95 20.05 32.91 5.34
C LEU A 95 20.25 34.01 4.27
N HIS A 96 19.18 34.78 4.04
CA HIS A 96 19.10 36.00 3.21
C HIS A 96 18.69 35.79 1.75
N GLY A 97 17.40 35.50 1.55
CA GLY A 97 16.53 36.25 0.63
C GLY A 97 16.85 36.30 -0.87
N ASP A 98 17.92 35.69 -1.36
CA ASP A 98 18.30 35.73 -2.77
C ASP A 98 18.45 34.33 -3.36
N LYS A 99 17.97 34.25 -4.61
CA LYS A 99 17.91 33.14 -5.57
C LYS A 99 18.52 31.80 -5.12
N SER A 100 17.66 30.80 -4.96
CA SER A 100 18.04 29.41 -4.72
C SER A 100 18.91 28.86 -5.87
N GLU A 101 20.20 28.68 -5.62
CA GLU A 101 21.08 27.86 -6.46
C GLU A 101 21.00 26.39 -6.00
N VAL A 102 20.64 25.50 -6.91
CA VAL A 102 20.68 24.04 -6.70
C VAL A 102 22.15 23.63 -6.59
N THR A 103 22.63 23.38 -5.36
CA THR A 103 24.08 23.19 -5.09
C THR A 103 24.48 21.71 -4.96
N GLY A 104 23.55 20.76 -5.05
CA GLY A 104 23.91 19.34 -5.06
C GLY A 104 22.76 18.39 -5.41
N LYS A 105 23.12 17.25 -5.99
CA LYS A 105 22.25 16.06 -6.11
C LYS A 105 22.51 15.15 -4.91
N GLN A 106 21.51 14.95 -4.07
CA GLN A 106 21.54 13.92 -3.04
C GLN A 106 20.77 12.70 -3.53
N ILE A 107 21.41 11.54 -3.56
CA ILE A 107 20.75 10.27 -3.84
C ILE A 107 20.39 9.62 -2.51
N SER A 108 19.15 9.18 -2.40
CA SER A 108 18.64 8.43 -1.25
C SER A 108 18.13 7.08 -1.69
N TYR A 109 18.35 6.02 -0.91
CA TYR A 109 17.85 4.69 -1.22
C TYR A 109 16.70 4.28 -0.28
N LYS A 110 15.75 3.50 -0.81
CA LYS A 110 14.57 2.99 -0.11
C LYS A 110 14.31 1.54 -0.50
N ILE A 111 13.60 0.81 0.36
CA ILE A 111 13.11 -0.54 0.06
C ILE A 111 11.59 -0.50 -0.13
N LEU A 112 11.15 -0.96 -1.30
CA LEU A 112 9.73 -1.17 -1.60
C LEU A 112 9.48 -2.66 -1.72
N THR A 113 8.65 -3.22 -0.84
CA THR A 113 8.29 -4.64 -0.87
C THR A 113 6.82 -4.79 -1.18
N PHE A 114 6.50 -5.71 -2.07
CA PHE A 114 5.15 -6.02 -2.51
C PHE A 114 4.91 -7.51 -2.37
N LYS A 115 3.85 -7.90 -1.68
CA LYS A 115 3.46 -9.28 -1.49
C LYS A 115 2.17 -9.55 -2.22
N SER A 116 2.21 -10.45 -3.19
CA SER A 116 1.03 -10.89 -3.90
C SER A 116 0.26 -11.89 -3.03
N ASP A 117 -1.01 -11.60 -2.78
CA ASP A 117 -1.98 -12.57 -2.27
C ASP A 117 -2.75 -13.13 -3.47
N SER A 118 -2.31 -14.29 -3.94
CA SER A 118 -2.93 -14.98 -5.08
C SER A 118 -4.36 -15.47 -4.79
N ILE A 119 -4.73 -15.66 -3.51
CA ILE A 119 -6.06 -16.11 -3.10
C ILE A 119 -7.06 -14.97 -3.23
N ASN A 120 -6.67 -13.78 -2.76
CA ASN A 120 -7.55 -12.61 -2.77
C ASN A 120 -7.38 -11.70 -4.00
N LYS A 121 -6.47 -12.05 -4.92
CA LYS A 121 -6.06 -11.22 -6.07
C LYS A 121 -5.69 -9.79 -5.66
N LYS A 122 -5.06 -9.65 -4.50
CA LYS A 122 -4.64 -8.37 -3.94
C LYS A 122 -3.12 -8.31 -3.91
N LEU A 123 -2.57 -7.15 -4.22
CA LEU A 123 -1.17 -6.87 -3.97
C LEU A 123 -1.11 -6.06 -2.68
N ALA A 124 -0.32 -6.49 -1.71
CA ALA A 124 -0.05 -5.70 -0.53
C ALA A 124 1.32 -5.03 -0.69
N MET A 125 1.47 -3.78 -0.27
CA MET A 125 2.73 -3.04 -0.34
C MET A 125 3.19 -2.64 1.05
N ALA A 126 4.43 -2.95 1.39
CA ALA A 126 5.12 -2.40 2.54
C ALA A 126 6.29 -1.53 2.08
N ILE A 127 6.32 -0.29 2.57
CA ILE A 127 7.42 0.64 2.33
C ILE A 127 8.29 0.66 3.57
N TYR A 128 9.51 0.18 3.43
CA TYR A 128 10.51 0.22 4.49
C TYR A 128 11.47 1.37 4.19
N SER A 129 11.23 2.49 4.87
CA SER A 129 12.26 3.45 5.18
C SER A 129 12.34 3.48 6.70
N LEU A 130 13.43 2.98 7.28
CA LEU A 130 13.78 3.39 8.64
C LEU A 130 13.94 4.92 8.64
N ASP A 131 13.92 5.56 9.80
CA ASP A 131 13.91 7.03 9.97
C ASP A 131 14.97 7.82 9.17
N SER A 132 15.94 7.16 8.54
CA SER A 132 16.94 7.68 7.60
C SER A 132 16.84 7.00 6.23
N ASN A 133 16.89 7.81 5.17
CA ASN A 133 17.22 7.31 3.83
C ASN A 133 18.51 6.47 3.93
N PHE A 134 18.53 5.25 3.39
CA PHE A 134 19.77 4.48 3.34
C PHE A 134 20.82 5.32 2.60
N THR A 135 21.99 5.48 3.22
CA THR A 135 23.09 6.33 2.71
C THR A 135 23.81 5.67 1.53
N SER A 136 23.66 4.36 1.36
CA SER A 136 24.17 3.60 0.21
C SER A 136 23.23 2.47 -0.20
N LYS A 137 23.42 1.98 -1.43
CA LYS A 137 22.73 0.82 -1.98
C LYS A 137 23.01 -0.45 -1.17
N ASP A 138 24.28 -0.71 -0.83
CA ASP A 138 24.70 -1.95 -0.17
C ASP A 138 24.04 -2.12 1.20
N ILE A 139 23.88 -1.02 1.96
CA ILE A 139 23.16 -1.05 3.23
C ILE A 139 21.69 -1.43 2.98
N ALA A 140 21.03 -0.81 2.00
CA ALA A 140 19.65 -1.16 1.66
C ALA A 140 19.51 -2.64 1.26
N GLU A 141 20.48 -3.22 0.56
CA GLU A 141 20.46 -4.64 0.18
C GLU A 141 20.61 -5.58 1.38
N GLN A 142 21.46 -5.24 2.35
CA GLN A 142 21.62 -6.04 3.58
C GLN A 142 20.30 -6.11 4.39
N PHE A 143 19.51 -5.04 4.38
CA PHE A 143 18.22 -4.99 5.07
C PHE A 143 17.08 -5.71 4.33
N LEU A 144 17.23 -6.08 3.04
CA LEU A 144 16.16 -6.75 2.27
C LEU A 144 15.73 -8.07 2.91
N ASN A 145 16.66 -8.84 3.47
CA ASN A 145 16.38 -10.15 4.06
C ASN A 145 15.56 -10.05 5.35
N GLU A 146 15.80 -9.03 6.17
CA GLU A 146 15.06 -8.81 7.43
C GLU A 146 13.62 -8.36 7.17
N VAL A 147 13.43 -7.56 6.11
CA VAL A 147 12.15 -6.97 5.71
C VAL A 147 11.07 -8.04 5.40
N GLN A 148 11.45 -9.18 4.85
CA GLN A 148 10.50 -10.22 4.44
C GLN A 148 9.73 -10.86 5.61
N THR A 149 10.28 -10.79 6.83
CA THR A 149 9.70 -11.47 8.01
C THR A 149 8.64 -10.64 8.76
N ASN A 150 8.63 -9.31 8.59
CA ASN A 150 7.78 -8.39 9.36
C ASN A 150 6.86 -7.55 8.47
N PHE A 151 6.18 -8.20 7.52
CA PHE A 151 5.32 -7.54 6.55
C PHE A 151 3.98 -7.07 7.14
N ILE A 152 3.76 -5.75 7.22
CA ILE A 152 2.44 -5.13 7.28
C ILE A 152 2.29 -4.36 5.97
N GLY A 153 1.30 -4.73 5.16
CA GLY A 153 1.10 -4.14 3.84
C GLY A 153 -0.13 -3.25 3.75
N ILE A 154 -0.03 -2.23 2.90
CA ILE A 154 -1.14 -1.44 2.37
C ILE A 154 -1.75 -2.22 1.20
N GLY A 155 -3.07 -2.40 1.21
CA GLY A 155 -3.78 -3.09 0.14
C GLY A 155 -3.80 -2.25 -1.15
N LEU A 156 -3.40 -2.86 -2.25
CA LEU A 156 -3.41 -2.27 -3.59
C LEU A 156 -4.48 -2.93 -4.46
N TYR A 157 -5.15 -2.09 -5.24
CA TYR A 157 -6.14 -2.44 -6.25
C TYR A 157 -5.54 -2.20 -7.62
N ASP A 158 -5.80 -3.09 -8.57
CA ASP A 158 -5.66 -2.77 -10.00
C ASP A 158 -6.92 -2.01 -10.49
N ASN A 159 -6.96 -1.66 -11.77
CA ASN A 159 -8.11 -0.94 -12.35
C ASN A 159 -9.43 -1.69 -12.17
N LEU A 160 -9.43 -3.03 -12.31
CA LEU A 160 -10.61 -3.86 -12.10
C LEU A 160 -11.05 -3.83 -10.63
N GLY A 161 -10.11 -3.90 -9.70
CA GLY A 161 -10.35 -3.79 -8.27
C GLY A 161 -10.96 -2.43 -7.90
N VAL A 162 -10.47 -1.34 -8.50
CA VAL A 162 -11.05 0.00 -8.34
C VAL A 162 -12.50 0.02 -8.84
N GLU A 163 -12.75 -0.52 -10.04
CA GLU A 163 -14.10 -0.59 -10.60
C GLU A 163 -15.05 -1.40 -9.71
N MET A 164 -14.62 -2.58 -9.25
CA MET A 164 -15.42 -3.42 -8.36
C MET A 164 -15.73 -2.74 -7.03
N GLU A 165 -14.77 -2.01 -6.47
CA GLU A 165 -14.94 -1.30 -5.22
C GLU A 165 -15.92 -0.12 -5.35
N THR A 166 -15.88 0.61 -6.45
CA THR A 166 -16.84 1.72 -6.70
C THR A 166 -18.29 1.26 -6.83
N LYS A 167 -18.51 0.00 -7.22
CA LYS A 167 -19.85 -0.61 -7.33
C LYS A 167 -20.44 -1.07 -5.99
N LYS A 168 -19.67 -1.02 -4.90
CA LYS A 168 -20.15 -1.39 -3.56
C LYS A 168 -21.09 -0.35 -2.97
N LYS A 169 -21.77 -0.72 -1.88
CA LYS A 169 -22.73 0.15 -1.19
C LYS A 169 -22.05 1.42 -0.68
N ASN A 170 -22.72 2.56 -0.83
CA ASN A 170 -22.24 3.80 -0.23
C ASN A 170 -22.22 3.67 1.31
N ILE A 171 -21.15 4.15 1.97
CA ILE A 171 -21.02 4.06 3.43
C ILE A 171 -22.12 4.80 4.19
N ASN A 172 -22.74 5.81 3.56
CA ASN A 172 -23.87 6.55 4.13
C ASN A 172 -25.13 5.67 4.33
N LEU A 173 -25.15 4.48 3.74
CA LEU A 173 -26.22 3.49 3.86
C LEU A 173 -25.96 2.44 4.95
N MET A 174 -24.82 2.53 5.66
CA MET A 174 -24.50 1.61 6.77
C MET A 174 -25.61 1.60 7.81
N GLN A 175 -26.07 0.38 8.14
CA GLN A 175 -27.01 0.15 9.23
C GLN A 175 -26.26 -0.05 10.54
N LEU A 176 -26.96 0.06 11.67
CA LEU A 176 -26.36 -0.09 13.00
C LEU A 176 -25.51 -1.37 13.13
N ASN A 177 -26.03 -2.50 12.66
CA ASN A 177 -25.31 -3.79 12.71
C ASN A 177 -24.06 -3.80 11.83
N ASP A 178 -24.06 -3.09 10.70
CA ASP A 178 -22.88 -2.96 9.85
C ASP A 178 -21.79 -2.15 10.53
N VAL A 179 -22.17 -1.08 11.25
CA VAL A 179 -21.24 -0.27 12.04
C VAL A 179 -20.65 -1.08 13.19
N LYS A 180 -21.46 -1.89 13.89
CA LYS A 180 -20.96 -2.80 14.93
C LYS A 180 -19.93 -3.77 14.38
N LYS A 181 -20.26 -4.45 13.28
CA LYS A 181 -19.35 -5.38 12.61
C LYS A 181 -18.05 -4.69 12.17
N TYR A 182 -18.16 -3.51 11.58
CA TYR A 182 -17.02 -2.71 11.16
C TYR A 182 -16.08 -2.37 12.31
N LEU A 183 -16.60 -1.87 13.44
CA LEU A 183 -15.79 -1.52 14.61
C LEU A 183 -15.16 -2.75 15.27
N GLN A 184 -15.87 -3.88 15.31
CA GLN A 184 -15.33 -5.15 15.82
C GLN A 184 -14.14 -5.64 14.99
N GLU A 185 -14.23 -5.59 13.66
CA GLU A 185 -13.13 -5.95 12.77
C GLU A 185 -11.91 -5.03 12.96
N ILE A 186 -12.12 -3.73 13.22
CA ILE A 186 -11.02 -2.81 13.55
C ILE A 186 -10.32 -3.24 14.84
N ILE A 187 -11.08 -3.56 15.89
CA ILE A 187 -10.53 -4.01 17.17
C ILE A 187 -9.76 -5.33 17.01
N LEU A 188 -10.29 -6.27 16.25
CA LEU A 188 -9.62 -7.54 15.96
C LEU A 188 -8.29 -7.32 15.23
N PHE A 189 -8.28 -6.43 14.24
CA PHE A 189 -7.07 -6.06 13.52
C PHE A 189 -6.03 -5.41 14.44
N ASP A 190 -6.43 -4.40 15.24
CA ASP A 190 -5.52 -3.69 16.14
C ASP A 190 -4.90 -4.64 17.16
N ASN A 191 -5.69 -5.56 17.72
CA ASN A 191 -5.21 -6.56 18.67
C ASN A 191 -4.22 -7.55 18.02
N ALA A 192 -4.50 -8.02 16.80
CA ALA A 192 -3.62 -8.96 16.10
C ALA A 192 -2.29 -8.34 15.65
N ASN A 193 -2.22 -7.01 15.52
CA ASN A 193 -1.07 -6.31 14.96
C ASN A 193 -0.40 -5.32 15.93
N ARG A 194 -0.82 -5.29 17.19
CA ARG A 194 -0.34 -4.34 18.22
C ARG A 194 1.19 -4.24 18.27
N ASP A 195 1.87 -5.38 18.38
CA ASP A 195 3.34 -5.45 18.49
C ASP A 195 4.08 -5.01 17.23
N LYS A 196 3.42 -5.12 16.07
CA LYS A 196 3.99 -4.74 14.77
C LYS A 196 3.78 -3.27 14.47
N ILE A 197 2.62 -2.70 14.85
CA ILE A 197 2.28 -1.28 14.63
C ILE A 197 3.17 -0.33 15.44
N GLN A 198 3.59 -0.74 16.65
CA GLN A 198 4.47 0.05 17.51
C GLN A 198 5.93 0.14 16.99
N LYS A 199 6.32 -0.75 16.07
CA LYS A 199 7.66 -0.72 15.44
C LYS A 199 7.66 0.26 14.27
N LYS A 200 8.10 1.49 14.55
CA LYS A 200 8.50 2.59 13.63
C LYS A 200 8.28 2.34 12.12
N TYR A 201 7.04 2.51 11.66
CA TYR A 201 6.74 2.71 10.25
C TYR A 201 6.44 4.19 10.01
N LYS A 202 7.22 4.83 9.12
CA LYS A 202 6.99 6.23 8.69
C LYS A 202 5.58 6.49 8.12
N LEU A 203 4.88 5.41 7.75
CA LEU A 203 3.55 5.43 7.17
C LEU A 203 2.47 4.83 8.09
N ASN A 204 2.68 4.74 9.42
CA ASN A 204 1.70 4.15 10.35
C ASN A 204 0.28 4.70 10.14
N TYR A 205 0.13 6.01 9.94
CA TYR A 205 -1.15 6.62 9.59
C TYR A 205 -1.75 6.09 8.27
N VAL A 206 -0.94 5.92 7.22
CA VAL A 206 -1.39 5.37 5.94
C VAL A 206 -1.74 3.89 6.06
N TYR A 207 -1.03 3.14 6.90
CA TYR A 207 -1.37 1.74 7.21
C TYR A 207 -2.74 1.65 7.89
N LYS A 208 -2.98 2.43 8.95
CA LYS A 208 -4.28 2.47 9.64
C LYS A 208 -5.42 2.83 8.68
N GLU A 209 -5.25 3.89 7.88
CA GLU A 209 -6.23 4.30 6.86
C GLU A 209 -6.49 3.21 5.81
N SER A 210 -5.44 2.55 5.32
CA SER A 210 -5.58 1.45 4.35
C SER A 210 -6.38 0.28 4.92
N ILE A 211 -6.12 -0.08 6.18
CA ILE A 211 -6.77 -1.22 6.81
C ILE A 211 -8.24 -0.92 7.10
N ILE A 212 -8.52 0.26 7.64
CA ILE A 212 -9.89 0.73 7.85
C ILE A 212 -10.72 0.61 6.56
N ARG A 213 -10.12 1.01 5.44
CA ARG A 213 -10.73 0.91 4.11
C ARG A 213 -10.88 -0.54 3.65
N GLU A 214 -9.89 -1.38 3.89
CA GLU A 214 -10.01 -2.80 3.58
C GLU A 214 -11.14 -3.47 4.39
N ILE A 215 -11.33 -3.10 5.65
CA ILE A 215 -12.42 -3.61 6.48
C ILE A 215 -13.77 -3.18 5.90
N LEU A 216 -13.95 -1.90 5.53
CA LEU A 216 -15.17 -1.43 4.83
C LEU A 216 -15.44 -2.23 3.56
N SER A 217 -14.39 -2.42 2.75
CA SER A 217 -14.44 -3.22 1.53
C SER A 217 -14.89 -4.66 1.81
N LYS A 218 -14.38 -5.30 2.88
CA LYS A 218 -14.74 -6.65 3.31
C LYS A 218 -16.19 -6.77 3.77
N ILE A 219 -16.73 -5.75 4.43
CA ILE A 219 -18.13 -5.73 4.85
C ILE A 219 -19.10 -5.26 3.75
N GLY A 220 -18.61 -5.05 2.52
CA GLY A 220 -19.44 -4.81 1.34
C GLY A 220 -19.75 -3.35 1.04
N TYR A 221 -19.02 -2.43 1.67
CA TYR A 221 -19.15 -0.99 1.47
C TYR A 221 -18.00 -0.44 0.64
N ASN A 222 -18.27 0.63 -0.11
CA ASN A 222 -17.29 1.31 -0.93
C ASN A 222 -16.26 2.00 -0.03
N SER A 223 -15.01 1.53 -0.07
CA SER A 223 -13.92 2.06 0.73
C SER A 223 -13.32 3.37 0.22
N PHE A 224 -13.78 3.90 -0.92
CA PHE A 224 -13.39 5.18 -1.49
C PHE A 224 -14.36 6.28 -1.05
N TYR A 225 -14.35 6.57 0.25
CA TYR A 225 -15.20 7.60 0.88
C TYR A 225 -14.38 8.82 1.32
N ASN A 226 -15.07 9.94 1.55
CA ASN A 226 -14.50 11.13 2.20
C ASN A 226 -14.61 10.96 3.72
N GLY A 227 -13.56 11.26 4.49
CA GLY A 227 -13.54 11.08 5.95
C GLY A 227 -14.80 11.59 6.68
N ARG A 228 -15.39 12.71 6.21
CA ARG A 228 -16.63 13.27 6.77
C ARG A 228 -17.83 12.32 6.70
N ASP A 229 -17.93 11.49 5.66
CA ASP A 229 -19.02 10.54 5.50
C ASP A 229 -19.03 9.50 6.65
N LEU A 230 -17.84 9.08 7.10
CA LEU A 230 -17.70 8.13 8.22
C LEU A 230 -18.01 8.80 9.57
N GLU A 231 -17.60 10.06 9.76
CA GLU A 231 -17.94 10.85 10.94
C GLU A 231 -19.46 10.97 11.10
N VAL A 232 -20.19 11.29 10.02
CA VAL A 232 -21.66 11.39 10.04
C VAL A 232 -22.31 10.06 10.45
N ILE A 233 -21.76 8.92 10.02
CA ILE A 233 -22.26 7.60 10.41
C ILE A 233 -22.02 7.33 11.90
N PHE A 234 -20.86 7.72 12.44
CA PHE A 234 -20.59 7.60 13.87
C PHE A 234 -21.47 8.54 14.71
N GLU A 235 -21.71 9.77 14.26
CA GLU A 235 -22.63 10.69 14.91
C GLU A 235 -24.06 10.13 14.94
N LYS A 236 -24.53 9.60 13.81
CA LYS A 236 -25.87 8.97 13.68
C LYS A 236 -26.11 7.86 14.70
N TYR A 237 -25.10 7.07 15.01
CA TYR A 237 -25.19 5.94 15.95
C TYR A 237 -24.49 6.21 17.30
N SER A 238 -24.12 7.46 17.56
CA SER A 238 -23.33 7.85 18.73
C SER A 238 -24.04 7.60 20.06
N THR A 239 -25.38 7.49 20.08
CA THR A 239 -26.16 7.23 21.29
C THR A 239 -26.30 5.74 21.63
N ASP A 240 -25.97 4.84 20.71
CA ASP A 240 -26.01 3.39 20.95
C ASP A 240 -24.92 2.98 21.95
N SER A 241 -25.32 2.27 23.01
CA SER A 241 -24.43 1.92 24.12
C SER A 241 -23.31 0.97 23.71
N GLU A 242 -23.57 0.09 22.74
CA GLU A 242 -22.59 -0.87 22.24
C GLU A 242 -21.59 -0.19 21.31
N ILE A 243 -22.05 0.68 20.41
CA ILE A 243 -21.17 1.51 19.57
C ILE A 243 -20.24 2.37 20.43
N LYS A 244 -20.77 3.05 21.47
CA LYS A 244 -19.94 3.81 22.42
C LYS A 244 -18.87 2.93 23.07
N LYS A 245 -19.23 1.71 23.49
CA LYS A 245 -18.30 0.77 24.12
C LYS A 245 -17.18 0.37 23.14
N LEU A 246 -17.52 0.06 21.90
CA LEU A 246 -16.55 -0.31 20.86
C LEU A 246 -15.61 0.87 20.52
N LEU A 247 -16.16 2.08 20.35
CA LEU A 247 -15.36 3.28 20.10
C LEU A 247 -14.38 3.56 21.27
N ASN A 248 -14.84 3.43 22.51
CA ASN A 248 -13.97 3.59 23.68
C ASN A 248 -12.84 2.55 23.74
N GLN A 249 -13.07 1.32 23.26
CA GLN A 249 -12.02 0.31 23.18
C GLN A 249 -10.96 0.69 22.14
N ILE A 250 -11.37 1.25 20.99
CA ILE A 250 -10.47 1.73 19.94
C ILE A 250 -9.68 2.97 20.43
N SER A 251 -10.30 3.87 21.18
CA SER A 251 -9.57 5.04 21.72
C SER A 251 -8.49 4.62 22.72
N LYS A 252 -8.80 3.68 23.62
CA LYS A 252 -7.85 3.18 24.63
C LYS A 252 -6.72 2.33 24.06
N SER A 253 -6.86 1.74 22.87
CA SER A 253 -5.76 1.03 22.21
C SER A 253 -4.76 1.96 21.53
N ASN A 254 -5.08 3.25 21.41
CA ASN A 254 -4.23 4.27 20.80
C ASN A 254 -3.49 5.17 21.82
N GLU A 255 -3.76 5.00 23.12
CA GLU A 255 -2.99 5.56 24.24
C GLU A 255 -1.85 4.60 24.64
#